data_AF-A0A962B9Q3-F1
#
_entry.id   AF-A0A962B9Q3-F1
#
_cell.length_a   1.000
_cell.length_b   1.000
_cell.length_c   1.000
_cell.angle_alpha   90.00
_cell.angle_beta   90.00
_cell.angle_gamma   90.00
#
_symmetry.space_group_name_H-M   'P 1'
#
loop_
_entity.id
_entity.type
_entity.pdbx_description
1 polymer ?
#
loop_
_entity_poly.entity_id
_entity_poly.type
_entity_poly.pdbx_seq_one_letter_code
_entity_poly.pdbx_strand_id
1 'polypeptide(L)' 'MTARKPDPARLDAIVARARAESEARQRGYRERALKLYPWVCGRCGRSFDRGNLHELTVHHRNHDHDDNPEDGSNWELLCS' A
#
# COMPACT_ATOMS: atom_id res chain seq x y z
N MET A 1 30.87 10.60 -27.40
CA MET A 1 30.26 11.13 -26.16
C MET A 1 29.92 9.93 -25.28
N THR A 2 30.74 9.58 -24.29
CA THR A 2 30.53 8.39 -23.46
C THR A 2 29.62 8.74 -22.28
N ALA A 3 28.43 8.13 -22.22
CA ALA A 3 27.53 8.28 -21.09
C ALA A 3 28.18 7.69 -19.82
N ARG A 4 28.34 8.51 -18.79
CA ARG A 4 28.89 8.09 -17.49
C ARG A 4 27.82 7.28 -16.76
N LYS A 5 28.13 6.02 -16.42
CA LYS A 5 27.22 5.15 -15.68
C LYS A 5 26.92 5.78 -14.30
N PRO A 6 25.65 5.81 -13.87
CA PRO A 6 25.28 6.36 -12.57
C PRO A 6 25.94 5.59 -11.43
N ASP A 7 26.34 6.32 -10.39
CA ASP A 7 26.99 5.77 -9.20
C ASP A 7 26.03 4.81 -8.46
N PRO A 8 26.44 3.57 -8.14
CA PRO A 8 25.56 2.58 -7.52
C PRO A 8 24.99 3.05 -6.18
N ALA A 9 25.79 3.70 -5.33
CA ALA A 9 25.35 4.15 -4.02
C ALA A 9 24.29 5.24 -4.10
N ARG A 10 24.37 6.09 -5.14
CA ARG A 10 23.34 7.09 -5.43
C ARG A 10 22.02 6.43 -5.86
N LEU A 11 22.07 5.37 -6.67
CA LEU A 11 20.88 4.64 -7.10
C LEU A 11 20.19 3.95 -5.92
N ASP A 12 20.95 3.27 -5.05
CA ASP A 12 20.42 2.61 -3.87
C ASP A 12 19.71 3.59 -2.92
N ALA A 13 20.31 4.77 -2.70
CA ALA A 13 19.69 5.82 -1.88
C ALA A 13 18.36 6.33 -2.47
N ILE A 14 18.26 6.48 -3.79
CA ILE A 14 17.03 6.88 -4.48
C ILE A 14 15.95 5.81 -4.32
N VAL A 15 16.30 4.53 -4.53
CA VAL A 15 15.36 3.41 -4.38
C VAL A 15 14.86 3.27 -2.94
N ALA A 16 15.76 3.37 -1.96
CA ALA A 16 15.42 3.30 -0.55
C ALA A 16 14.44 4.42 -0.14
N ARG A 17 14.69 5.65 -0.61
CA ARG A 17 13.80 6.78 -0.37
C ARG A 17 12.42 6.56 -1.01
N ALA A 18 12.37 6.11 -2.27
CA ALA A 18 11.12 5.85 -2.96
C ALA A 18 10.27 4.78 -2.26
N ARG A 19 10.91 3.74 -1.71
CA ARG A 19 10.24 2.74 -0.87
C ARG A 19 9.67 3.35 0.40
N ALA A 20 10.47 4.12 1.14
CA ALA A 20 10.03 4.76 2.37
C ALA A 20 8.86 5.74 2.17
N GLU A 21 8.89 6.54 1.09
CA GLU A 21 7.80 7.45 0.70
C GLU A 21 6.53 6.67 0.29
N SER A 22 6.67 5.52 -0.36
CA SER A 22 5.54 4.62 -0.66
C SER A 22 4.94 4.02 0.62
N GLU A 23 5.77 3.52 1.54
CA GLU A 23 5.32 2.97 2.81
C GLU A 23 4.63 4.01 3.70
N ALA A 24 5.11 5.27 3.69
CA ALA A 24 4.48 6.36 4.40
C ALA A 24 3.09 6.68 3.85
N ARG A 25 2.92 6.68 2.53
CA ARG A 25 1.61 6.84 1.87
C ARG A 25 0.69 5.65 2.18
N GLN A 26 1.22 4.44 2.15
CA GLN A 26 0.52 3.20 2.51
C GLN A 26 -0.08 3.24 3.91
N ARG A 27 0.68 3.72 4.91
CA ARG A 27 0.17 3.86 6.29
C ARG A 27 -1.06 4.74 6.34
N GLY A 28 -1.06 5.87 5.64
CA GLY A 28 -2.17 6.83 5.64
C GLY A 28 -3.49 6.26 5.13
N TYR A 29 -3.50 5.63 3.95
CA TYR A 29 -4.75 5.07 3.40
C TYR A 29 -5.13 3.73 4.05
N ARG A 30 -4.17 2.93 4.53
CA ARG A 30 -4.45 1.70 5.29
C ARG A 30 -5.24 2.00 6.54
N GLU A 31 -4.80 2.97 7.33
CA GLU A 31 -5.50 3.37 8.55
C GLU A 31 -6.91 3.89 8.26
N ARG A 32 -7.12 4.56 7.12
CA ARG A 32 -8.45 5.00 6.67
C ARG A 32 -9.33 3.82 6.26
N ALA A 33 -8.82 2.92 5.42
CA ALA A 33 -9.54 1.75 4.97
C ALA A 33 -9.99 0.86 6.14
N LEU A 34 -9.13 0.65 7.15
CA LEU A 34 -9.47 -0.12 8.35
C LEU A 34 -10.51 0.55 9.27
N LYS A 35 -10.79 1.85 9.08
CA LYS A 35 -11.89 2.57 9.76
C LYS A 35 -13.18 2.53 8.95
N LEU A 36 -13.09 2.49 7.62
CA LEU A 36 -14.24 2.50 6.70
C LEU A 36 -14.85 1.11 6.49
N TYR A 37 -14.01 0.07 6.46
CA TYR A 37 -14.43 -1.28 6.09
C TYR A 37 -14.49 -2.24 7.28
N PRO A 38 -15.38 -3.24 7.23
CA PRO A 38 -15.29 -4.37 8.14
C PRO A 38 -13.93 -5.09 7.94
N TRP A 39 -13.36 -5.61 9.01
CA TRP A 39 -12.11 -6.39 8.96
C TRP A 39 -12.38 -7.79 8.40
N VAL A 40 -12.78 -7.84 7.13
CA VAL A 40 -13.17 -9.05 6.41
C VAL A 40 -12.54 -9.01 5.03
N CYS A 41 -11.96 -10.12 4.58
CA CYS A 41 -11.42 -10.25 3.24
C CYS A 41 -12.55 -10.27 2.20
N GLY A 42 -12.55 -9.32 1.26
CA GLY A 42 -13.52 -9.22 0.18
C GLY A 42 -13.49 -10.40 -0.81
N ARG A 43 -12.40 -11.17 -0.84
CA ARG A 43 -12.25 -12.35 -1.71
C ARG A 43 -12.70 -13.66 -1.07
N CYS A 44 -12.29 -13.93 0.17
CA CYS A 44 -12.52 -15.24 0.81
C CYS A 44 -13.51 -15.19 1.99
N GLY A 45 -13.95 -14.00 2.41
CA GLY A 45 -14.90 -13.82 3.51
C GLY A 45 -14.32 -14.07 4.91
N ARG A 46 -13.01 -14.33 5.05
CA ARG A 46 -12.35 -14.49 6.35
C ARG A 46 -12.44 -13.19 7.15
N SER A 47 -12.89 -13.28 8.40
CA SER A 47 -12.87 -12.17 9.37
C SER A 47 -11.55 -12.11 10.12
N PHE A 48 -11.17 -10.90 10.51
CA PHE A 48 -9.93 -10.58 11.22
C PHE A 48 -10.24 -9.82 12.51
N ASP A 49 -9.32 -9.91 13.44
CA ASP A 49 -9.31 -9.24 14.73
C ASP A 49 -7.95 -8.54 14.94
N ARG A 50 -7.75 -7.90 16.10
CA ARG A 50 -6.52 -7.14 16.37
C ARG A 50 -5.24 -7.98 16.29
N GLY A 51 -5.31 -9.28 16.58
CA GLY A 51 -4.16 -10.19 16.56
C GLY A 51 -3.65 -10.52 15.16
N ASN A 52 -4.54 -10.56 14.16
CA ASN A 52 -4.23 -10.95 12.77
C ASN A 52 -4.54 -9.83 11.75
N LEU A 53 -4.90 -8.62 12.19
CA LEU A 53 -5.22 -7.50 11.29
C LEU A 53 -4.08 -7.13 10.32
N HIS A 54 -2.85 -7.48 10.66
CA HIS A 54 -1.68 -7.27 9.80
C HIS A 54 -1.74 -8.10 8.50
N GLU A 55 -2.47 -9.23 8.49
CA GLU A 55 -2.70 -10.08 7.31
C GLU A 55 -3.71 -9.47 6.32
N LEU A 56 -4.47 -8.46 6.72
CA LEU A 56 -5.47 -7.80 5.88
C LEU A 56 -4.84 -6.58 5.19
N THR A 57 -4.69 -6.61 3.87
CA THR A 57 -4.04 -5.58 3.05
C THR A 57 -5.05 -4.78 2.23
N VAL A 58 -4.72 -3.51 1.93
CA VAL A 58 -5.54 -2.65 1.06
C VAL A 58 -5.08 -2.82 -0.38
N HIS A 59 -6.01 -3.10 -1.28
CA HIS A 59 -5.79 -3.21 -2.72
C HIS A 59 -6.60 -2.15 -3.46
N HIS A 60 -5.99 -1.52 -4.45
CA HIS A 60 -6.65 -0.55 -5.34
C HIS A 60 -7.38 -1.28 -6.46
N ARG A 61 -8.68 -1.02 -6.62
CA ARG A 61 -9.55 -1.69 -7.60
C ARG A 61 -9.16 -1.34 -9.03
N ASN A 62 -8.74 -0.10 -9.28
CA ASN A 62 -8.30 0.38 -10.60
C ASN A 62 -6.80 0.17 -10.86
N HIS A 63 -6.05 -0.45 -9.93
CA HIS A 63 -4.59 -0.60 -9.95
C HIS A 63 -3.77 0.71 -9.94
N ASP A 64 -4.40 1.86 -9.72
CA ASP A 64 -3.73 3.14 -9.50
C ASP A 64 -3.54 3.37 -7.98
N HIS A 65 -2.29 3.38 -7.54
CA HIS A 65 -1.94 3.56 -6.13
C HIS A 65 -1.97 5.03 -5.66
N ASP A 66 -2.05 5.98 -6.59
CA ASP A 66 -2.13 7.41 -6.28
C ASP A 66 -3.59 7.88 -6.18
N ASP A 67 -4.55 7.14 -6.78
CA ASP A 67 -5.98 7.37 -6.65
C ASP A 67 -6.54 6.87 -5.28
N ASN A 68 -6.54 7.78 -4.30
CA ASN A 68 -6.87 7.52 -2.91
C ASN A 68 -8.06 8.35 -2.42
N PRO A 69 -9.29 8.07 -2.89
CA PRO A 69 -10.48 8.83 -2.50
C PRO A 69 -10.77 8.69 -1.00
N GLU A 70 -11.29 9.75 -0.40
CA GLU A 70 -11.53 9.82 1.05
C GLU A 70 -12.65 8.88 1.55
N ASP A 71 -13.57 8.51 0.66
CA ASP A 71 -14.63 7.53 0.91
C ASP A 71 -14.17 6.08 0.73
N GLY A 72 -12.91 5.88 0.30
CA GLY A 72 -12.32 4.57 0.01
C GLY A 72 -12.86 3.86 -1.22
N SER A 73 -13.71 4.47 -2.04
CA SER A 73 -14.38 3.82 -3.19
C SER A 73 -13.47 3.01 -4.13
N ASN A 74 -12.18 3.37 -4.22
CA ASN A 74 -11.17 2.65 -4.99
C ASN A 74 -10.46 1.50 -4.23
N TRP A 75 -10.86 1.16 -3.01
CA TRP A 75 -10.16 0.19 -2.15
C TRP A 75 -10.94 -1.11 -1.94
N GLU A 76 -10.18 -2.17 -1.66
CA GLU A 76 -10.68 -3.46 -1.20
C GLU A 76 -9.72 -4.07 -0.16
N LEU A 77 -10.26 -4.67 0.89
CA LEU A 77 -9.47 -5.39 1.89
C LEU A 77 -9.34 -6.86 1.49
N LEU A 78 -8.12 -7.32 1.26
CA LEU A 78 -7.83 -8.72 0.93
C LEU A 78 -6.82 -9.31 1.89
N CYS A 79 -6.92 -10.61 2.12
CA CYS A 79 -5.90 -11.32 2.89
C CYS A 79 -4.66 -11.60 2.03
N SER A 80 -3.48 -11.49 2.64
CA SER A 80 -2.21 -11.97 2.09
C SER A 80 -2.18 -13.48 1.87
#